data_AF-A0A497J2U2-F1
#
_entry.id   AF-A0A497J2U2-F1
#
_cell.length_a   1.000
_cell.length_b   1.000
_cell.length_c   1.000
_cell.angle_alpha   90.00
_cell.angle_beta   90.00
_cell.angle_gamma   90.00
#
_symmetry.space_group_name_H-M   'P 1'
#
loop_
_entity.id
_entity.type
_entity.pdbx_description
1 polymer ?
#
loop_
_entity_poly.entity_id
_entity_poly.type
_entity_poly.pdbx_seq_one_letter_code
_entity_poly.pdbx_strand_id
1 'polypeptide(L)'
;MCVPGCPAQGEHVAETLTHLVLTARGLLPIPELDEHNRPKFIFGKTAHENCPRAGTFAEGEFSEKFGEPYCMGLLGCKGPIAHCDVPRRGFVEGVGGCPTIGSICIGCTEPEFPDPPFSPFFRKAPPMIFTVEAFRDIKGKIYAILHRLKPRVI
;
A
#
# COMPACT_ATOMS: atom_id res chain seq x y z
N MET A 1 20.02 -1.18 -5.83
CA MET A 1 18.57 -1.43 -5.89
C MET A 1 18.21 -2.43 -4.82
N CYS A 2 17.27 -2.08 -3.95
CA CYS A 2 16.81 -2.90 -2.82
C CYS A 2 15.41 -3.45 -3.14
N VAL A 3 15.18 -4.74 -2.89
CA VAL A 3 13.87 -5.39 -3.01
C VAL A 3 13.51 -5.96 -1.63
N PRO A 4 12.90 -5.16 -0.75
CA PRO A 4 12.62 -5.57 0.63
C PRO A 4 11.36 -6.44 0.73
N GLY A 5 11.17 -6.99 1.92
CA GLY A 5 10.05 -7.85 2.30
C GLY A 5 10.53 -8.99 3.19
N CYS A 6 9.66 -9.49 4.07
CA CYS A 6 9.97 -10.60 4.98
C CYS A 6 8.98 -11.77 4.77
N PRO A 7 9.19 -12.62 3.75
CA PRO A 7 10.22 -12.53 2.71
C PRO A 7 9.87 -11.55 1.59
N ALA A 8 10.85 -11.21 0.76
CA ALA A 8 10.58 -10.50 -0.49
C ALA A 8 9.62 -11.34 -1.34
N GLN A 9 8.62 -10.69 -1.94
CA GLN A 9 7.66 -11.40 -2.78
C GLN A 9 8.35 -11.86 -4.07
N GLY A 10 8.02 -13.07 -4.53
CA GLY A 10 8.77 -13.73 -5.61
C GLY A 10 8.76 -12.97 -6.95
N GLU A 11 7.61 -12.42 -7.34
CA GLU A 11 7.48 -11.58 -8.54
C GLU A 11 8.22 -10.25 -8.40
N HIS A 12 8.31 -9.64 -7.21
CA HIS A 12 9.11 -8.42 -7.00
C HIS A 12 10.56 -8.65 -7.36
N VAL A 13 11.12 -9.79 -6.92
CA VAL A 13 12.49 -10.19 -7.23
C VAL A 13 12.63 -10.46 -8.72
N ALA A 14 11.72 -11.24 -9.31
CA ALA A 14 11.76 -11.61 -10.73
C ALA A 14 11.61 -10.38 -11.66
N GLU A 15 10.66 -9.49 -11.38
CA GLU A 15 10.43 -8.25 -12.14
C GLU A 15 11.61 -7.31 -12.02
N THR A 16 12.16 -7.15 -10.82
CA THR A 16 13.33 -6.31 -10.60
C THR A 16 14.54 -6.82 -11.38
N LEU A 17 14.83 -8.14 -11.31
CA LEU A 17 15.93 -8.74 -12.05
C LEU A 17 15.73 -8.60 -13.56
N THR A 18 14.52 -8.87 -14.05
CA THR A 18 14.16 -8.74 -15.46
C THR A 18 14.35 -7.29 -15.92
N HIS A 19 13.89 -6.31 -15.15
CA HIS A 19 14.06 -4.90 -15.46
C HIS A 19 15.54 -4.53 -15.55
N LEU A 20 16.37 -4.99 -14.61
CA LEU A 20 17.81 -4.72 -14.63
C LEU A 20 18.50 -5.33 -15.86
N VAL A 21 18.15 -6.57 -16.25
CA VAL A 21 18.68 -7.21 -17.46
C VAL A 21 18.30 -6.40 -18.70
N LEU A 22 17.04 -5.98 -18.81
CA LEU A 22 16.56 -5.19 -19.94
C LEU A 22 17.20 -3.80 -19.99
N THR A 23 17.41 -3.14 -18.84
CA THR A 23 18.15 -1.88 -18.74
C THR A 23 19.61 -2.06 -19.19
N ALA A 24 20.30 -3.12 -18.72
CA ALA A 24 21.69 -3.40 -19.12
C ALA A 24 21.85 -3.69 -20.62
N ARG A 25 20.78 -4.19 -21.27
CA ARG A 25 20.71 -4.42 -22.71
C ARG A 25 20.32 -3.17 -23.50
N GLY A 26 20.06 -2.04 -22.84
CA GLY A 26 19.61 -0.79 -23.46
C GLY A 26 18.17 -0.82 -23.96
N LEU A 27 17.34 -1.77 -23.49
CA LEU A 27 15.95 -1.94 -23.90
C LEU A 27 14.96 -1.21 -22.99
N LEU A 28 15.36 -0.93 -21.75
CA LEU A 28 14.58 -0.15 -20.79
C LEU A 28 15.43 1.01 -20.22
N PRO A 29 14.80 2.12 -19.81
CA PRO A 29 15.50 3.17 -19.07
C PRO A 29 15.98 2.66 -17.71
N ILE A 30 16.81 3.46 -17.04
CA ILE A 30 17.18 3.22 -15.63
C ILE A 30 15.91 3.43 -14.78
N PRO A 31 15.51 2.46 -13.94
CA PRO A 31 14.32 2.59 -13.12
C PRO A 31 14.47 3.69 -12.08
N GLU A 32 13.39 4.44 -11.86
CA GLU A 32 13.34 5.39 -10.74
C GLU A 32 13.34 4.65 -9.41
N LEU A 33 14.17 5.14 -8.49
CA LEU A 33 14.28 4.62 -7.13
C LEU A 33 13.76 5.66 -6.12
N ASP A 34 13.24 5.21 -5.00
CA ASP A 34 12.96 6.06 -3.84
C ASP A 34 14.21 6.30 -2.97
N GLU A 35 14.07 7.04 -1.86
CA GLU A 35 15.17 7.33 -0.94
C GLU A 35 15.84 6.09 -0.32
N HIS A 36 15.16 4.94 -0.32
CA HIS A 36 15.67 3.68 0.20
C HIS A 36 16.20 2.76 -0.91
N ASN A 37 16.40 3.30 -2.12
CA ASN A 37 16.85 2.59 -3.30
C ASN A 37 15.89 1.47 -3.77
N ARG A 38 14.60 1.58 -3.46
CA ARG A 38 13.56 0.64 -3.89
C ARG A 38 12.97 1.07 -5.23
N PRO A 39 12.67 0.15 -6.16
CA PRO A 39 12.03 0.50 -7.43
C PRO A 39 10.65 1.11 -7.21
N LYS A 40 10.42 2.36 -7.66
CA LYS A 40 9.13 3.04 -7.49
C LYS A 40 7.97 2.35 -8.20
N PHE A 41 8.24 1.58 -9.26
CA PHE A 41 7.18 0.84 -9.95
C PHE A 41 6.59 -0.30 -9.08
N ILE A 42 7.29 -0.74 -8.03
CA ILE A 42 6.78 -1.71 -7.04
C ILE A 42 6.41 -1.00 -5.73
N PHE A 43 7.32 -0.18 -5.20
CA PHE A 43 7.24 0.39 -3.86
C PHE A 43 6.81 1.87 -3.85
N GLY A 44 6.35 2.42 -4.98
CA GLY A 44 5.98 3.83 -5.08
C GLY A 44 4.63 4.18 -4.43
N LYS A 45 3.84 3.19 -4.03
CA LYS A 45 2.55 3.36 -3.35
C LYS A 45 2.54 2.59 -2.04
N THR A 46 1.80 3.12 -1.08
CA THR A 46 1.54 2.42 0.18
C THR A 46 0.65 1.20 -0.03
N ALA A 47 0.72 0.26 0.91
CA ALA A 47 -0.18 -0.88 0.98
C ALA A 47 -1.64 -0.44 1.10
N HIS A 48 -1.91 0.70 1.75
CA HIS A 48 -3.25 1.26 1.84
C HIS A 48 -3.81 1.71 0.48
N GLU A 49 -3.02 2.44 -0.30
CA GLU A 49 -3.40 2.88 -1.66
C GLU A 49 -3.64 1.70 -2.63
N ASN A 50 -3.06 0.54 -2.33
CA ASN A 50 -3.21 -0.69 -3.08
C ASN A 50 -4.28 -1.64 -2.49
N CYS A 51 -4.88 -1.30 -1.35
CA CYS A 51 -5.73 -2.22 -0.60
C CYS A 51 -7.16 -2.28 -1.16
N PRO A 52 -7.73 -3.47 -1.45
CA PRO A 52 -9.12 -3.57 -1.90
C PRO A 52 -10.13 -3.20 -0.82
N ARG A 53 -9.71 -3.12 0.46
CA ARG A 53 -10.56 -2.69 1.58
C ARG A 53 -10.60 -1.17 1.75
N ALA A 54 -9.98 -0.39 0.86
CA ALA A 54 -9.99 1.07 0.91
C ALA A 54 -11.41 1.68 0.88
N GLY A 55 -12.36 1.04 0.20
CA GLY A 55 -13.77 1.46 0.24
C GLY A 55 -14.37 1.39 1.65
N THR A 56 -14.22 0.25 2.34
CA THR A 56 -14.70 0.10 3.72
C THR A 56 -14.03 1.09 4.68
N PHE A 57 -12.74 1.39 4.45
CA PHE A 57 -12.03 2.43 5.20
C PHE A 57 -12.67 3.82 5.01
N ALA A 58 -12.92 4.21 3.75
CA ALA A 58 -13.45 5.53 3.40
C ALA A 58 -14.90 5.76 3.87
N GLU A 59 -15.66 4.67 4.06
CA GLU A 59 -17.01 4.67 4.64
C GLU A 59 -17.00 4.54 6.17
N GLY A 60 -15.84 4.35 6.80
CA GLY A 60 -15.72 4.18 8.25
C GLY A 60 -16.15 2.80 8.74
N GLU A 61 -16.25 1.81 7.86
CA GLU A 61 -16.51 0.41 8.19
C GLU A 61 -15.20 -0.31 8.54
N PHE A 62 -14.98 -0.52 9.84
CA PHE A 62 -13.79 -1.17 10.36
C PHE A 62 -14.12 -2.53 10.98
N SER A 63 -13.18 -3.45 10.86
CA SER A 63 -13.23 -4.71 11.60
C SER A 63 -12.95 -4.47 13.08
N GLU A 64 -13.80 -5.02 13.93
CA GLU A 64 -13.61 -5.05 15.39
C GLU A 64 -12.87 -6.32 15.84
N LYS A 65 -12.90 -7.37 15.00
CA LYS A 65 -12.21 -8.65 15.23
C LYS A 65 -11.62 -9.22 13.94
N PHE A 66 -10.60 -10.06 14.07
CA PHE A 66 -10.03 -10.79 12.94
C PHE A 66 -11.06 -11.75 12.33
N GLY A 67 -11.02 -11.88 10.99
CA GLY A 67 -11.97 -12.68 10.22
C GLY A 67 -13.12 -11.88 9.60
N GLU A 68 -13.31 -10.63 9.99
CA GLU A 68 -14.29 -9.74 9.36
C GLU A 68 -13.80 -9.21 7.99
N PRO A 69 -14.72 -8.93 7.05
CA PRO A 69 -14.36 -8.52 5.69
C PRO A 69 -13.96 -7.04 5.56
N TYR A 70 -14.02 -6.27 6.65
CA TYR A 70 -13.85 -4.81 6.66
C TYR A 70 -12.41 -4.34 6.90
N CYS A 71 -12.19 -3.02 6.96
CA CYS A 71 -10.84 -2.48 7.14
C CYS A 71 -10.26 -2.78 8.52
N MET A 72 -9.04 -3.31 8.57
CA MET A 72 -8.35 -3.66 9.82
C MET A 72 -7.52 -2.50 10.41
N GLY A 73 -7.80 -1.26 10.01
CA GLY A 73 -7.11 -0.07 10.51
C GLY A 73 -7.13 0.03 12.05
N LEU A 74 -8.26 -0.35 12.66
CA LEU A 74 -8.43 -0.33 14.12
C LEU A 74 -7.77 -1.53 14.84
N LEU A 75 -7.40 -2.58 14.11
CA LEU A 75 -6.72 -3.77 14.64
C LEU A 75 -5.18 -3.68 14.57
N GLY A 76 -4.63 -2.55 14.10
CA GLY A 76 -3.18 -2.31 14.08
C GLY A 76 -2.54 -2.32 12.69
N CYS A 77 -3.33 -2.38 11.61
CA CYS A 77 -2.80 -2.36 10.24
C CYS A 77 -1.93 -1.12 9.98
N LYS A 78 -0.67 -1.35 9.59
CA LYS A 78 0.33 -0.34 9.21
C LYS A 78 0.34 -0.03 7.71
N GLY A 79 -0.66 -0.53 6.97
CA GLY A 79 -0.75 -0.32 5.53
C GLY A 79 -0.64 1.15 5.07
N PRO A 80 -1.18 2.13 5.81
CA PRO A 80 -1.05 3.55 5.44
C PRO A 80 0.37 4.14 5.52
N ILE A 81 1.32 3.44 6.16
CA ILE A 81 2.71 3.89 6.36
C ILE A 81 3.73 2.89 5.83
N ALA A 82 3.30 1.91 5.04
CA ALA A 82 4.17 0.88 4.49
C ALA A 82 4.02 0.84 2.97
N HIS A 83 5.12 0.90 2.24
CA HIS A 83 5.23 0.86 0.79
C HIS A 83 5.30 -0.58 0.31
N CYS A 84 4.20 -1.06 -0.26
CA CYS A 84 4.06 -2.45 -0.71
C CYS A 84 2.84 -2.60 -1.62
N ASP A 85 2.98 -3.25 -2.76
CA ASP A 85 1.87 -3.50 -3.70
C ASP A 85 1.21 -4.87 -3.54
N VAL A 86 1.67 -5.72 -2.61
CA VAL A 86 1.10 -7.04 -2.31
C VAL A 86 -0.43 -7.01 -2.13
N PRO A 87 -1.05 -5.99 -1.50
CA PRO A 87 -2.51 -5.93 -1.41
C PRO A 87 -3.25 -5.85 -2.75
N ARG A 88 -2.63 -5.28 -3.79
CA ARG A 88 -3.18 -5.22 -5.15
C ARG A 88 -2.76 -6.43 -5.97
N ARG A 89 -1.51 -6.86 -5.81
CA ARG A 89 -0.85 -7.89 -6.62
C ARG A 89 -1.18 -9.32 -6.20
N GLY A 90 -1.41 -9.57 -4.91
CA GLY A 90 -1.34 -10.91 -4.32
C GLY A 90 0.08 -11.28 -3.89
N PHE A 91 0.24 -12.47 -3.32
CA PHE A 91 1.55 -12.97 -2.85
C PHE A 91 2.14 -14.01 -3.82
N VAL A 92 1.34 -14.95 -4.31
CA VAL A 92 1.73 -15.93 -5.33
C VAL A 92 0.65 -15.98 -6.40
N GLU A 93 0.98 -15.61 -7.64
CA GLU A 93 0.07 -15.71 -8.79
C GLU A 93 -1.31 -15.05 -8.54
N GLY A 94 -1.32 -13.86 -7.93
CA GLY A 94 -2.56 -13.16 -7.58
C GLY A 94 -3.25 -13.66 -6.30
N VAL A 95 -2.77 -14.74 -5.68
CA VAL A 95 -3.39 -15.35 -4.50
C VAL A 95 -2.72 -14.87 -3.22
N GLY A 96 -3.53 -14.62 -2.19
CA GLY A 96 -3.08 -14.26 -0.85
C GLY A 96 -2.87 -12.76 -0.65
N GLY A 97 -1.82 -12.43 0.09
CA GLY A 97 -1.51 -11.07 0.53
C GLY A 97 -1.77 -10.89 2.03
N CYS A 98 -1.66 -9.66 2.54
CA CYS A 98 -1.80 -9.40 3.98
C CYS A 98 -3.20 -8.88 4.32
N PRO A 99 -3.52 -7.58 4.12
CA PRO A 99 -4.85 -7.05 4.43
C PRO A 99 -5.96 -7.61 3.54
N THR A 100 -5.62 -8.11 2.36
CA THR A 100 -6.56 -8.73 1.43
C THR A 100 -7.30 -9.90 2.07
N ILE A 101 -6.57 -10.77 2.76
CA ILE A 101 -7.08 -12.03 3.35
C ILE A 101 -7.35 -11.94 4.86
N GLY A 102 -7.46 -10.73 5.42
CA GLY A 102 -7.87 -10.56 6.82
C GLY A 102 -6.74 -10.56 7.85
N SER A 103 -5.50 -10.31 7.43
CA SER A 103 -4.37 -10.04 8.34
C SER A 103 -3.92 -8.58 8.32
N ILE A 104 -3.36 -8.06 9.41
CA ILE A 104 -2.82 -6.69 9.41
C ILE A 104 -1.55 -6.60 8.57
N CYS A 105 -1.35 -5.48 7.87
CA CYS A 105 -0.01 -5.14 7.38
C CYS A 105 0.87 -4.76 8.58
N ILE A 106 2.08 -5.31 8.64
CA ILE A 106 3.06 -5.05 9.70
C ILE A 106 4.23 -4.17 9.24
N GLY A 107 4.24 -3.75 7.98
CA GLY A 107 5.29 -2.90 7.42
C GLY A 107 6.62 -3.59 7.13
N CYS A 108 6.62 -4.90 6.82
CA CYS A 108 7.85 -5.68 6.62
C CYS A 108 8.71 -5.28 5.41
N THR A 109 8.31 -4.26 4.64
CA THR A 109 9.04 -3.67 3.53
C THR A 109 9.69 -2.32 3.87
N GLU A 110 9.44 -1.81 5.08
CA GLU A 110 10.00 -0.54 5.56
C GLU A 110 11.31 -0.75 6.32
N PRO A 111 12.25 0.21 6.24
CA PRO A 111 13.57 0.05 6.84
C PRO A 111 13.55 0.01 8.37
N GLU A 112 12.58 0.67 9.02
CA GLU A 112 12.46 0.64 10.49
C GLU A 112 11.83 -0.65 11.01
N PHE A 113 11.30 -1.53 10.15
CA PHE A 113 10.73 -2.79 10.61
C PHE A 113 11.79 -3.69 11.26
N PRO A 114 11.50 -4.31 12.44
CA PRO A 114 10.22 -4.36 13.15
C PRO A 114 10.03 -3.32 14.26
N ASP A 115 10.95 -2.38 14.42
CA ASP A 115 10.95 -1.35 15.46
C ASP A 115 9.82 -0.31 15.27
N PRO A 116 9.64 0.64 16.22
CA PRO A 116 8.67 1.72 16.04
C PRO A 116 8.88 2.47 14.72
N PRO A 117 7.81 2.81 13.98
CA PRO A 117 6.40 2.82 14.39
C PRO A 117 5.63 1.51 14.14
N PHE A 118 6.29 0.43 13.73
CA PHE A 118 5.63 -0.80 13.29
C PHE A 118 5.26 -1.72 14.45
N SER A 119 6.09 -1.77 15.50
CA SER A 119 5.80 -2.47 16.75
C SER A 119 5.20 -1.56 17.84
N PRO A 120 4.42 -2.12 18.79
CA PRO A 120 3.82 -3.46 18.76
C PRO A 120 2.83 -3.61 17.60
N PHE A 121 2.81 -4.77 16.91
CA PHE A 121 2.09 -4.92 15.64
C PHE A 121 0.59 -4.59 15.72
N PHE A 122 -0.08 -4.99 16.80
CA PHE A 122 -1.52 -4.74 17.01
C PHE A 122 -1.85 -3.35 17.53
N ARG A 123 -0.85 -2.51 17.83
CA ARG A 123 -1.10 -1.10 18.16
C ARG A 123 -1.54 -0.37 16.89
N LYS A 124 -2.54 0.50 16.98
CA LYS A 124 -2.99 1.34 15.86
C LYS A 124 -1.82 2.18 15.32
N ALA A 125 -1.80 2.40 14.01
CA ALA A 125 -0.83 3.31 13.39
C ALA A 125 -1.03 4.75 13.93
N PRO A 126 -0.03 5.63 13.82
CA PRO A 126 -0.14 7.00 14.31
C PRO A 126 -1.39 7.72 13.78
N PRO A 127 -2.15 8.44 14.64
CA PRO A 127 -3.43 9.04 14.27
C PRO A 127 -3.30 10.09 13.17
N MET A 128 -2.14 10.74 13.06
CA MET A 128 -1.86 11.76 12.05
C MET A 128 -2.14 11.29 10.62
N ILE A 129 -1.87 10.02 10.32
CA ILE A 129 -2.08 9.48 8.97
C ILE A 129 -3.57 9.37 8.66
N PHE A 130 -4.39 8.92 9.62
CA PHE A 130 -5.84 8.88 9.46
C PHE A 130 -6.44 10.28 9.34
N THR A 131 -5.89 11.27 10.07
CA THR A 131 -6.30 12.67 9.94
C THR A 131 -6.02 13.21 8.53
N VAL A 132 -4.83 12.95 7.98
CA VAL A 132 -4.47 13.38 6.62
C VAL A 132 -5.37 12.74 5.57
N GLU A 133 -5.64 11.43 5.69
CA GLU A 133 -6.54 10.72 4.78
C GLU A 133 -7.97 11.27 4.86
N ALA A 134 -8.49 11.52 6.06
CA ALA A 134 -9.82 12.12 6.22
C ALA A 134 -9.94 13.48 5.52
N PHE A 135 -8.93 14.35 5.63
CA PHE A 135 -8.93 15.63 4.92
C PHE A 135 -8.85 15.46 3.39
N ARG A 136 -8.04 14.50 2.90
CA ARG A 136 -7.96 14.17 1.48
C ARG A 136 -9.31 13.69 0.93
N ASP A 137 -9.98 12.79 1.66
CA ASP A 137 -11.28 12.25 1.30
C ASP A 137 -12.36 13.34 1.26
N ILE A 138 -12.43 14.19 2.28
CA ILE A 138 -13.38 15.31 2.32
C ILE A 138 -13.17 16.24 1.13
N LYS A 139 -11.91 16.61 0.86
CA LYS A 139 -11.55 17.46 -0.28
C LYS A 139 -11.95 16.80 -1.61
N GLY A 140 -11.67 15.51 -1.76
CA GLY A 140 -12.03 14.75 -2.97
C GLY A 140 -13.54 14.66 -3.18
N LYS A 141 -14.31 14.38 -2.12
CA LYS A 141 -15.78 14.32 -2.14
C LYS A 141 -16.39 15.67 -2.52
N ILE A 142 -15.92 16.77 -1.92
CA ILE A 142 -16.37 18.14 -2.28
C ILE A 142 -16.03 18.47 -3.74
N TYR A 143 -14.80 18.18 -4.17
CA TYR A 143 -14.36 18.41 -5.55
C TYR A 143 -15.25 17.68 -6.56
N ALA A 144 -15.57 16.41 -6.30
CA ALA A 144 -16.44 15.60 -7.14
C ALA A 144 -17.87 16.17 -7.21
N ILE A 145 -18.43 16.65 -6.09
CA ILE A 145 -19.74 17.30 -6.06
C ILE A 145 -19.75 18.56 -6.93
N LEU A 146 -18.77 19.45 -6.74
CA LEU A 146 -18.66 20.70 -7.51
C LEU A 146 -18.51 20.44 -9.01
N HIS A 147 -17.76 19.41 -9.40
CA HIS A 147 -17.56 19.06 -10.81
C HIS A 147 -18.78 18.41 -11.47
N ARG A 148 -19.69 17.76 -10.70
CA ARG A 148 -20.96 17.25 -11.25
C ARG A 148 -21.92 18.37 -11.63
N LEU A 149 -21.75 19.57 -11.06
CA LEU A 149 -22.54 20.76 -11.43
C LEU A 149 -22.08 21.38 -12.75
N LYS A 150 -20.86 21.06 -13.22
CA LYS A 150 -20.36 21.55 -14.50
C LYS A 150 -20.88 20.64 -15.62
N PRO A 151 -21.49 21.19 -16.69
CA PRO A 151 -21.90 20.37 -17.84
C PRO A 151 -20.65 19.72 -18.45
N ARG A 152 -20.79 18.45 -18.85
CA ARG A 152 -19.73 17.75 -19.56
C ARG A 152 -19.61 18.37 -20.95
N VAL A 153 -18.52 19.10 -21.18
CA VAL A 153 -18.13 19.48 -22.54
C VAL A 153 -17.53 18.25 -23.18
N ILE A 154 -18.15 17.80 -24.28
CA ILE A 154 -17.67 16.68 -25.12
C ILE A 154 -16.82 17.26 -26.23
#